data_AF-A0A970GMW4-F1
#
_entry.id   AF-A0A970GMW4-F1
#
_cell.length_a   1.000
_cell.length_b   1.000
_cell.length_c   1.000
_cell.angle_alpha   90.00
_cell.angle_beta   90.00
_cell.angle_gamma   90.00
#
_symmetry.space_group_name_H-M   'P 1'
#
loop_
_entity.id
_entity.type
_entity.pdbx_description
1 polymer ?
#
loop_
_entity_poly.entity_id
_entity_poly.type
_entity_poly.pdbx_seq_one_letter_code
_entity_poly.pdbx_strand_id
1 'polypeptide(L)' 'PAGVAWLLGGGLCYLIGAIFYGVKWPNLLPGVFGFHELWHLLVMAGSFSHFWTVLKYLV' A
#
# COMPACT_ATOMS: atom_id res chain seq x y z
N PRO A 1 17.59 -4.52 -10.76
CA PRO A 1 16.36 -5.36 -10.76
C PRO A 1 15.51 -5.22 -9.49
N ALA A 2 16.12 -5.35 -8.31
CA ALA A 2 15.40 -5.36 -7.04
C ALA A 2 14.75 -3.99 -6.68
N GLY A 3 15.39 -2.85 -6.98
CA GLY A 3 14.76 -1.53 -6.77
C GLY A 3 13.47 -1.32 -7.58
N VAL A 4 13.44 -1.79 -8.83
CA VAL A 4 12.22 -1.75 -9.66
C VAL A 4 11.13 -2.64 -9.08
N ALA A 5 11.48 -3.81 -8.54
CA ALA A 5 10.52 -4.70 -7.88
C ALA A 5 9.88 -4.03 -6.66
N TRP A 6 10.65 -3.29 -5.85
CA TRP A 6 10.11 -2.51 -4.73
C TRP A 6 9.17 -1.38 -5.17
N LEU A 7 9.52 -0.66 -6.23
CA LEU A 7 8.66 0.39 -6.79
C LEU A 7 7.35 -0.17 -7.35
N LEU A 8 7.42 -1.26 -8.10
CA LEU A 8 6.23 -1.94 -8.64
C LEU A 8 5.37 -2.53 -7.53
N GLY A 9 5.99 -3.18 -6.54
CA GLY A 9 5.29 -3.71 -5.37
C GLY A 9 4.59 -2.60 -4.57
N GLY A 10 5.28 -1.51 -4.30
CA GLY A 10 4.70 -0.35 -3.62
C GLY A 10 3.58 0.31 -4.42
N GLY A 11 3.73 0.42 -5.73
CA GLY A 11 2.69 0.91 -6.64
C GLY A 11 1.44 0.02 -6.65
N LEU A 12 1.61 -1.30 -6.63
CA LEU A 12 0.50 -2.25 -6.51
C LEU A 12 -0.24 -2.09 -5.17
N CYS A 13 0.47 -1.90 -4.06
CA CYS A 13 -0.16 -1.61 -2.77
C CYS A 13 -1.05 -0.36 -2.86
N TYR A 14 -0.54 0.72 -3.45
CA TYR A 14 -1.34 1.95 -3.65
C TYR A 14 -2.57 1.71 -4.52
N LEU A 15 -2.42 1.01 -5.65
CA LEU A 15 -3.52 0.71 -6.55
C LEU A 15 -4.61 -0.11 -5.87
N ILE A 16 -4.23 -1.20 -5.20
CA ILE A 16 -5.17 -2.07 -4.48
C ILE A 16 -5.87 -1.29 -3.36
N GLY A 17 -5.12 -0.47 -2.62
CA GLY A 17 -5.70 0.40 -1.59
C GLY A 17 -6.73 1.36 -2.16
N ALA A 18 -6.42 2.01 -3.29
CA ALA A 18 -7.34 2.93 -3.97
C ALA A 18 -8.62 2.22 -4.43
N ILE A 19 -8.51 0.98 -4.94
CA ILE A 19 -9.67 0.17 -5.33
C ILE A 19 -10.54 -0.13 -4.10
N PHE A 20 -9.97 -0.62 -3.00
CA PHE A 20 -10.75 -0.93 -1.79
C PHE A 20 -11.41 0.32 -1.18
N TYR A 21 -10.70 1.45 -1.20
CA TYR A 21 -11.27 2.73 -0.77
C TYR A 21 -12.44 3.17 -1.66
N GLY A 22 -12.32 3.03 -2.98
CA GLY A 22 -13.37 3.39 -3.95
C GLY A 22 -14.60 2.49 -3.89
N VAL A 23 -14.41 1.17 -3.76
CA VAL A 23 -15.50 0.19 -3.67
C VAL A 23 -16.14 0.18 -2.27
N LYS A 24 -15.51 0.82 -1.27
CA LYS A 24 -15.92 0.82 0.14
C LYS A 24 -16.11 -0.60 0.70
N TRP A 25 -15.25 -1.50 0.24
CA TRP A 25 -15.22 -2.92 0.58
C TRP A 25 -13.75 -3.37 0.52
N PRO A 26 -13.27 -4.27 1.40
CA PRO A 26 -14.00 -5.11 2.36
C PRO A 26 -14.27 -4.46 3.72
N ASN A 27 -15.31 -4.95 4.40
CA ASN A 27 -15.53 -4.71 5.83
C ASN A 27 -15.13 -5.98 6.59
N LEU A 28 -13.88 -6.04 7.08
CA LEU A 28 -13.32 -7.24 7.69
C LEU A 28 -13.84 -7.47 9.11
N LEU A 29 -13.99 -6.39 9.89
CA LEU A 29 -14.54 -6.38 11.24
C LEU A 29 -15.49 -5.19 11.38
N PRO A 30 -16.82 -5.41 11.28
CA PRO A 30 -17.80 -4.33 11.38
C PRO A 30 -17.62 -3.49 12.65
N GLY A 31 -17.40 -2.19 12.49
CA GLY A 31 -17.22 -1.24 13.58
C GLY A 31 -15.80 -1.13 14.16
N VAL A 32 -14.85 -1.95 13.67
CA VAL A 32 -13.45 -1.96 14.17
C VAL A 32 -12.44 -1.83 13.04
N PHE A 33 -12.65 -2.53 11.92
CA PHE A 33 -11.69 -2.59 10.82
C PHE A 33 -12.39 -2.82 9.48
N GLY A 34 -12.44 -1.78 8.66
CA GLY A 34 -13.06 -1.78 7.35
C GLY A 34 -12.10 -1.43 6.22
N PHE A 35 -12.69 -0.94 5.13
CA PHE A 35 -11.98 -0.59 3.91
C PHE A 35 -11.03 0.59 4.12
N HIS A 36 -11.33 1.48 5.07
CA HIS A 36 -10.54 2.67 5.32
C HIS A 36 -9.23 2.33 6.03
N GLU A 37 -9.29 1.49 7.07
CA GLU A 37 -8.12 1.02 7.80
C GLU A 37 -7.26 0.13 6.91
N LEU A 38 -7.86 -0.71 6.06
CA LEU A 38 -7.14 -1.49 5.06
C LEU A 38 -6.42 -0.59 4.04
N TRP A 39 -7.07 0.49 3.60
CA TRP A 39 -6.45 1.49 2.72
C TRP A 39 -5.22 2.13 3.38
N HIS A 40 -5.33 2.54 4.65
CA HIS A 40 -4.18 3.09 5.40
C HIS A 40 -3.01 2.10 5.46
N LEU A 41 -3.27 0.82 5.75
CA LEU A 41 -2.21 -0.20 5.76
C LEU A 41 -1.51 -0.33 4.41
N LEU A 42 -2.27 -0.31 3.32
CA LEU A 42 -1.73 -0.43 1.97
C LEU A 42 -0.93 0.82 1.54
N VAL A 43 -1.39 2.02 1.91
CA VAL A 43 -0.64 3.27 1.69
C VAL A 43 0.67 3.28 2.48
N MET A 44 0.65 2.82 3.74
CA MET A 44 1.87 2.71 4.54
C MET A 44 2.86 1.70 3.95
N ALA A 45 2.39 0.54 3.48
CA ALA A 45 3.24 -0.46 2.83
C ALA A 45 3.84 0.06 1.51
N GLY A 46 3.05 0.80 0.71
CA GLY A 46 3.52 1.46 -0.51
C GLY A 46 4.58 2.53 -0.23
N SER A 47 4.34 3.38 0.77
CA SER A 47 5.29 4.41 1.22
C SER A 47 6.59 3.80 1.73
N PHE A 48 6.51 2.73 2.52
CA PHE A 48 7.68 2.01 3.02
C PHE A 48 8.51 1.43 1.87
N SER A 49 7.87 0.81 0.89
CA SER A 49 8.56 0.25 -0.28
C SER A 49 9.29 1.33 -1.09
N HIS A 50 8.66 2.50 -1.26
CA HIS A 50 9.29 3.65 -1.91
C HIS A 50 10.49 4.17 -1.11
N PHE A 51 10.29 4.42 0.19
CA PHE A 51 11.33 4.88 1.10
C PHE A 51 12.53 3.93 1.12
N TRP A 52 12.28 2.62 1.24
CA TRP A 52 13.32 1.59 1.24
C TRP A 52 14.10 1.55 -0.08
N THR A 53 13.42 1.74 -1.21
CA THR A 53 14.09 1.83 -2.50
C THR A 53 15.05 3.01 -2.55
N VAL A 54 14.59 4.19 -2.13
CA VAL A 54 15.42 5.40 -2.10
C VAL A 54 16.61 5.18 -1.17
N LEU A 55 16.36 4.69 0.05
CA LEU A 55 17.41 4.47 1.05
C LEU A 55 18.46 3.45 0.61
N LYS A 56 18.07 2.39 -0.13
CA LYS A 56 18.98 1.29 -0.46
C LYS A 56 19.73 1.49 -1.79
N TYR A 57 19.14 2.22 -2.73
CA TYR A 57 19.65 2.30 -4.10
C TYR A 57 20.02 3.72 -4.56
N LEU A 58 19.60 4.77 -3.83
CA LEU A 58 19.91 6.16 -4.19
C LEU A 58 20.80 6.86 -3.16
N VAL A 59 20.67 6.52 -1.87
CA VAL A 59 21.55 6.98 -0.78
C VAL A 59 22.70 5.98 -0.62
#